data_AF-A0A522X7P2-F1
#
_entry.id   AF-A0A522X7P2-F1
#
_cell.length_a   1.000
_cell.length_b   1.000
_cell.length_c   1.000
_cell.angle_alpha   90.00
_cell.angle_beta   90.00
_cell.angle_gamma   90.00
#
_symmetry.space_group_name_H-M   'P 1'
#
loop_
_entity.id
_entity.type
_entity.pdbx_description
1 polymer ?
#
loop_
_entity_poly.entity_id
_entity_poly.type
_entity_poly.pdbx_seq_one_letter_code
_entity_poly.pdbx_strand_id
1 'polypeptide(L)'
;MNRLTPEQIELGLTSADIEIVKSFAERRDYIPTPEQIERGLTHENSSIRARFADRKDYTPTPEQIERGLTDEDSSVRYTFAEREDYTPTPKQMERGLADKHRFVRVLFAQHKDGTH
;
A
#
# COMPACT_ATOMS: atom_id res chain seq x y z
N MET A 1 -8.34 -19.51 -19.35
CA MET A 1 -7.35 -18.51 -18.90
C MET A 1 -6.19 -19.28 -18.27
N ASN A 2 -4.96 -19.10 -18.76
CA ASN A 2 -3.80 -19.72 -18.11
C ASN A 2 -3.47 -18.92 -16.85
N ARG A 3 -3.70 -19.54 -15.70
CA ARG A 3 -3.31 -18.99 -14.40
C ARG A 3 -1.79 -19.05 -14.28
N LEU A 4 -1.17 -17.99 -13.77
CA LEU A 4 0.25 -18.00 -13.46
C LEU A 4 0.58 -19.10 -12.43
N THR A 5 1.74 -19.73 -12.56
CA THR A 5 2.27 -20.58 -11.49
C THR A 5 2.87 -19.74 -10.37
N PRO A 6 2.98 -20.27 -9.13
CA PRO A 6 3.68 -19.58 -8.04
C PRO A 6 5.10 -19.14 -8.41
N GLU A 7 5.83 -19.95 -9.17
CA GLU A 7 7.19 -19.63 -9.63
C GLU A 7 7.19 -18.47 -10.63
N GLN A 8 6.22 -18.40 -11.53
CA GLN A 8 6.08 -17.28 -12.46
C GLN A 8 5.73 -15.98 -11.75
N ILE A 9 4.89 -16.04 -10.70
CA ILE A 9 4.60 -14.90 -9.84
C ILE A 9 5.87 -14.43 -9.13
N GLU A 10 6.61 -15.36 -8.55
CA GLU A 10 7.83 -15.03 -7.82
C GLU A 10 8.91 -14.42 -8.72
N LEU A 11 9.11 -14.98 -9.93
CA LEU A 11 10.02 -14.41 -10.93
C LEU A 11 9.61 -13.00 -11.34
N GLY A 12 8.31 -12.74 -11.49
CA GLY A 12 7.82 -11.40 -11.80
C GLY A 12 8.06 -10.40 -10.67
N LEU A 13 7.81 -10.80 -9.42
CA LEU A 13 7.96 -9.96 -8.23
C LEU A 13 9.42 -9.78 -7.76
N THR A 14 10.34 -10.62 -8.22
CA THR A 14 11.80 -10.53 -7.93
C THR A 14 12.63 -10.05 -9.12
N SER A 15 11.98 -9.69 -10.23
CA SER A 15 12.68 -9.28 -11.45
C SER A 15 13.63 -8.11 -11.19
N ALA A 16 14.81 -8.16 -11.81
CA ALA A 16 15.72 -7.01 -11.82
C ALA A 16 15.17 -5.84 -12.68
N ASP A 17 14.25 -6.13 -13.60
CA ASP A 17 13.54 -5.11 -14.36
C ASP A 17 12.35 -4.59 -13.54
N ILE A 18 12.47 -3.33 -13.12
CA ILE A 18 11.48 -2.64 -12.28
C ILE A 18 10.09 -2.55 -12.94
N GLU A 19 10.01 -2.50 -14.28
CA GLU A 19 8.73 -2.42 -14.99
C GLU A 19 7.99 -3.76 -14.94
N ILE A 20 8.73 -4.88 -14.90
CA ILE A 20 8.14 -6.20 -14.66
C ILE A 20 7.58 -6.27 -13.24
N VAL A 21 8.35 -5.83 -12.23
CA VAL A 21 7.89 -5.87 -10.83
C VAL A 21 6.65 -4.99 -10.64
N LYS A 22 6.63 -3.78 -11.21
CA LYS A 22 5.46 -2.90 -11.21
C LYS A 22 4.24 -3.56 -11.85
N SER A 23 4.43 -4.19 -13.02
CA SER A 23 3.35 -4.89 -13.73
C SER A 23 2.75 -6.00 -12.87
N PHE A 24 3.58 -6.78 -12.17
CA PHE A 24 3.08 -7.82 -11.26
C PHE A 24 2.38 -7.23 -10.02
N ALA A 25 2.90 -6.14 -9.44
CA ALA A 25 2.25 -5.46 -8.32
C ALA A 25 0.83 -4.94 -8.67
N GLU A 26 0.59 -4.55 -9.91
CA GLU A 26 -0.73 -4.09 -10.43
C GLU A 26 -1.70 -5.23 -10.75
N ARG A 27 -1.22 -6.45 -10.96
CA ARG A 27 -2.08 -7.57 -11.32
C ARG A 27 -3.02 -7.96 -10.18
N ARG A 28 -4.24 -8.37 -10.56
CA ARG A 28 -5.30 -8.81 -9.64
C ARG A 28 -5.74 -10.25 -9.92
N ASP A 29 -5.02 -10.98 -10.77
CA ASP A 29 -5.30 -12.37 -11.15
C ASP A 29 -4.51 -13.40 -10.30
N TYR A 30 -3.82 -12.94 -9.26
CA TYR A 30 -3.24 -13.76 -8.20
C TYR A 30 -3.28 -13.00 -6.86
N ILE A 31 -3.22 -13.76 -5.77
CA ILE A 31 -3.16 -13.24 -4.39
C ILE A 31 -1.71 -13.43 -3.90
N PRO A 32 -0.98 -12.36 -3.53
CA PRO A 32 0.38 -12.48 -3.01
C PRO A 32 0.40 -13.14 -1.63
N THR A 33 1.51 -13.81 -1.29
CA THR A 33 1.73 -14.29 0.08
C THR A 33 2.04 -13.13 1.04
N PRO A 34 1.91 -13.30 2.36
CA PRO A 34 2.31 -12.28 3.33
C PRO A 34 3.75 -11.79 3.14
N GLU A 35 4.69 -12.67 2.81
CA GLU A 35 6.09 -12.32 2.54
C GLU A 35 6.24 -11.49 1.27
N GLN A 36 5.45 -11.79 0.23
CA GLN A 36 5.43 -11.00 -1.01
C GLN A 36 4.82 -9.62 -0.78
N ILE A 37 3.75 -9.52 0.03
CA ILE A 37 3.18 -8.23 0.47
C ILE A 37 4.24 -7.43 1.23
N GLU A 38 4.89 -8.03 2.23
CA GLU A 38 5.87 -7.33 3.06
C GLU A 38 7.05 -6.82 2.24
N ARG A 39 7.58 -7.64 1.33
CA ARG A 39 8.63 -7.23 0.40
C ARG A 39 8.17 -6.11 -0.54
N GLY A 40 6.94 -6.16 -1.02
CA GLY A 40 6.35 -5.10 -1.85
C GLY A 40 6.21 -3.78 -1.09
N LEU A 41 5.74 -3.82 0.15
CA LEU A 41 5.57 -2.65 1.03
C LEU A 41 6.90 -2.09 1.59
N THR A 42 7.99 -2.86 1.56
CA THR A 42 9.36 -2.43 1.93
C THR A 42 10.25 -2.13 0.74
N HIS A 43 9.73 -2.25 -0.49
CA HIS A 43 10.52 -2.11 -1.70
C HIS A 43 11.20 -0.73 -1.78
N GLU A 44 12.44 -0.66 -2.26
CA GLU A 44 13.21 0.60 -2.38
C GLU A 44 12.50 1.66 -3.24
N ASN A 45 11.87 1.22 -4.32
CA ASN A 45 11.07 2.06 -5.20
C ASN A 45 9.67 2.34 -4.62
N SER A 46 9.39 3.62 -4.31
CA SER A 46 8.11 4.06 -3.76
C SER A 46 6.90 3.74 -4.65
N SER A 47 7.09 3.71 -5.97
CA SER A 47 6.05 3.36 -6.93
C SER A 47 5.59 1.90 -6.80
N ILE A 48 6.47 1.00 -6.35
CA ILE A 48 6.11 -0.38 -6.03
C ILE A 48 5.40 -0.44 -4.68
N ARG A 49 5.92 0.26 -3.66
CA ARG A 49 5.27 0.34 -2.34
C ARG A 49 3.82 0.82 -2.46
N ALA A 50 3.58 1.88 -3.25
CA ALA A 50 2.23 2.41 -3.48
C ALA A 50 1.32 1.41 -4.19
N ARG A 51 1.81 0.67 -5.19
CA ARG A 51 1.03 -0.37 -5.88
C ARG A 51 0.64 -1.54 -4.97
N PHE A 52 1.56 -1.95 -4.10
CA PHE A 52 1.25 -2.95 -3.08
C PHE A 52 0.26 -2.40 -2.05
N ALA A 53 0.44 -1.17 -1.59
CA ALA A 53 -0.49 -0.49 -0.69
C ALA A 53 -1.90 -0.30 -1.29
N ASP A 54 -2.03 -0.23 -2.62
CA ASP A 54 -3.32 -0.10 -3.31
C ASP A 54 -4.09 -1.42 -3.38
N ARG A 55 -3.42 -2.57 -3.22
CA ARG A 55 -4.10 -3.86 -3.34
C ARG A 55 -5.14 -4.04 -2.25
N LYS A 56 -6.33 -4.51 -2.63
CA LYS A 56 -7.46 -4.77 -1.72
C LYS A 56 -7.63 -6.27 -1.40
N ASP A 57 -6.73 -7.11 -1.88
CA ASP A 57 -6.73 -8.57 -1.66
C ASP A 57 -5.88 -9.02 -0.46
N TYR A 58 -5.48 -8.07 0.39
CA TYR A 58 -4.88 -8.31 1.70
C TYR A 58 -5.31 -7.21 2.68
N THR A 59 -5.26 -7.52 3.97
CA THR A 59 -5.46 -6.56 5.06
C THR A 59 -4.11 -6.23 5.69
N PRO A 60 -3.67 -4.95 5.73
CA PRO A 60 -2.40 -4.58 6.33
C PRO A 60 -2.40 -4.78 7.86
N THR A 61 -1.24 -5.08 8.42
CA THR A 61 -1.06 -5.07 9.88
C THR A 61 -0.99 -3.62 10.41
N PRO A 62 -1.23 -3.37 11.71
CA PRO A 62 -1.05 -2.04 12.30
C PRO A 62 0.35 -1.44 12.04
N GLU A 63 1.40 -2.25 12.05
CA GLU A 63 2.78 -1.82 11.75
C GLU A 63 2.95 -1.42 10.28
N GLN A 64 2.29 -2.15 9.36
CA GLN A 64 2.28 -1.81 7.94
C GLN A 64 1.50 -0.52 7.67
N ILE A 65 0.36 -0.32 8.33
CA ILE A 65 -0.40 0.94 8.30
C ILE A 65 0.48 2.10 8.79
N GLU A 66 1.10 1.96 9.97
CA GLU A 66 1.91 3.04 10.55
C GLU A 66 3.10 3.39 9.65
N ARG A 67 3.80 2.38 9.12
CA ARG A 67 4.88 2.60 8.15
C ARG A 67 4.39 3.27 6.87
N GLY A 68 3.29 2.80 6.31
CA GLY A 68 2.70 3.39 5.11
C GLY A 68 2.27 4.84 5.27
N LEU A 69 1.67 5.18 6.41
CA LEU A 69 1.25 6.55 6.75
C LEU A 69 2.42 7.47 7.14
N THR A 70 3.62 6.93 7.35
CA THR A 70 4.85 7.69 7.65
C THR A 70 5.89 7.59 6.55
N ASP A 71 5.55 6.96 5.42
CA ASP A 71 6.45 6.78 4.29
C ASP A 71 6.98 8.14 3.79
N GLU A 72 8.23 8.19 3.33
CA GLU A 72 8.83 9.41 2.79
C GLU A 72 8.10 9.92 1.55
N ASP A 73 7.56 9.01 0.73
CA ASP A 73 6.88 9.33 -0.52
C ASP A 73 5.40 9.60 -0.26
N SER A 74 4.93 10.77 -0.70
CA SER A 74 3.54 11.18 -0.50
C SER A 74 2.54 10.30 -1.23
N SER A 75 2.93 9.61 -2.30
CA SER A 75 2.06 8.68 -3.04
C SER A 75 1.75 7.45 -2.19
N VAL A 76 2.75 6.92 -1.47
CA VAL A 76 2.53 5.80 -0.54
C VAL A 76 1.64 6.23 0.61
N ARG A 77 1.93 7.38 1.23
CA ARG A 77 1.07 7.93 2.29
C ARG A 77 -0.36 8.19 1.82
N TYR A 78 -0.52 8.74 0.62
CA TYR A 78 -1.82 8.94 -0.02
C TYR A 78 -2.59 7.63 -0.17
N THR A 79 -1.94 6.59 -0.70
CA THR A 79 -2.60 5.29 -0.92
C THR A 79 -3.01 4.64 0.39
N PHE A 80 -2.19 4.72 1.43
CA PHE A 80 -2.58 4.24 2.76
C PHE A 80 -3.73 5.06 3.36
N ALA A 81 -3.70 6.39 3.23
CA ALA A 81 -4.76 7.27 3.73
C ALA A 81 -6.12 7.05 3.02
N GLU A 82 -6.11 6.53 1.80
CA GLU A 82 -7.32 6.19 1.02
C GLU A 82 -7.90 4.83 1.40
N ARG A 83 -7.17 4.00 2.15
CA ARG A 83 -7.68 2.69 2.55
C ARG A 83 -8.83 2.85 3.56
N GLU A 84 -9.87 2.04 3.37
CA GLU A 84 -11.06 1.99 4.22
C GLU A 84 -11.07 0.77 5.16
N ASP A 85 -10.05 -0.11 5.05
CA ASP A 85 -9.94 -1.34 5.84
C ASP A 85 -9.14 -1.17 7.13
N TYR A 86 -8.98 0.08 7.59
CA TYR A 86 -8.45 0.40 8.91
C TYR A 86 -9.11 1.66 9.46
N THR A 87 -9.09 1.81 10.79
CA THR A 87 -9.51 3.05 11.46
C THR A 87 -8.26 3.77 11.96
N PRO A 88 -7.97 5.00 11.52
CA PRO A 88 -6.83 5.75 12.03
C PRO A 88 -6.95 6.03 13.53
N THR A 89 -5.84 5.93 14.24
CA THR A 89 -5.74 6.40 15.62
C THR A 89 -5.81 7.93 15.69
N PRO A 90 -6.15 8.54 16.85
CA PRO A 90 -6.13 9.99 17.00
C PRO A 90 -4.79 10.65 16.60
N LYS A 91 -3.66 9.99 16.92
CA LYS A 91 -2.32 10.46 16.53
C LYS A 91 -2.10 10.40 15.01
N GLN A 92 -2.60 9.36 14.35
CA GLN A 92 -2.56 9.25 12.89
C GLN A 92 -3.47 10.30 12.23
N MET A 93 -4.65 10.57 12.79
CA MET A 93 -5.54 11.65 12.34
C MET A 93 -4.85 13.02 12.43
N GLU A 94 -4.28 13.35 13.59
CA GLU A 94 -3.55 14.61 13.79
C GLU A 94 -2.40 14.77 12.77
N ARG A 95 -1.58 13.73 12.62
CA ARG A 95 -0.46 13.73 11.67
C ARG A 95 -0.94 13.83 10.22
N GLY A 96 -1.99 13.09 9.85
CA GLY A 96 -2.55 13.08 8.50
C GLY A 96 -3.16 14.43 8.10
N LEU A 97 -3.88 15.08 9.03
CA LEU A 97 -4.40 16.44 8.84
C LEU A 97 -3.29 17.51 8.75
N ALA A 98 -2.13 17.24 9.35
CA ALA A 98 -0.93 18.09 9.27
C ALA A 98 0.05 17.69 8.15
N ASP A 99 -0.26 16.69 7.32
CA ASP A 99 0.66 16.18 6.31
C ASP A 99 1.08 17.27 5.32
N LYS A 100 2.33 17.23 4.85
CA LYS A 100 2.84 18.20 3.87
C LYS A 100 2.08 18.13 2.54
N HIS A 101 1.61 16.94 2.16
CA HIS A 101 0.92 16.69 0.90
C HIS A 101 -0.59 16.97 1.02
N ARG A 102 -1.10 17.87 0.17
CA ARG A 102 -2.51 18.33 0.22
C ARG A 102 -3.52 17.19 0.16
N PHE A 103 -3.31 16.21 -0.71
CA PHE A 103 -4.30 15.13 -0.88
C PHE A 103 -4.34 14.17 0.31
N VAL A 104 -3.22 13.97 1.03
CA VAL A 104 -3.22 13.19 2.28
C VAL A 104 -4.11 13.91 3.30
N ARG A 105 -3.93 15.23 3.47
CA ARG A 105 -4.78 16.02 4.38
C ARG A 105 -6.27 15.92 4.03
N VAL A 106 -6.61 15.95 2.74
CA VAL A 106 -8.01 15.84 2.29
C VAL A 106 -8.62 14.48 2.66
N LEU A 107 -7.90 13.38 2.44
CA LEU A 107 -8.38 12.04 2.77
C LEU A 107 -8.60 11.86 4.28
N PHE A 108 -7.69 12.39 5.10
CA PHE A 108 -7.87 12.40 6.55
C PHE A 108 -9.00 13.33 7.02
N ALA A 109 -9.26 14.44 6.33
CA ALA A 109 -10.43 15.28 6.63
C ALA A 109 -11.76 14.62 6.21
N GLN A 110 -11.71 13.66 5.28
CA GLN A 110 -12.86 12.88 4.82
C GLN A 110 -13.12 11.63 5.65
N HIS A 111 -12.09 11.12 6.34
CA HIS A 111 -12.25 10.13 7.39
C HIS A 111 -13.16 10.71 8.47
N LYS A 112 -14.46 10.41 8.38
CA LYS A 112 -15.43 10.84 9.37
C LYS A 112 -15.01 10.24 10.70
N ASP A 113 -14.90 11.10 11.71
CA ASP A 113 -14.70 10.73 13.11
C ASP A 113 -15.49 9.45 13.38
N GLY A 114 -14.81 8.39 13.81
CA GLY A 114 -15.31 7.02 13.98
C GLY A 114 -16.51 6.89 14.93
N THR A 115 -17.62 7.51 14.53
CA THR A 115 -18.93 7.53 15.15
C THR A 115 -19.82 6.64 14.29
N HIS A 116 -19.59 5.34 14.45
CA HIS A 116 -20.62 4.33 14.22
C HIS A 116 -21.26 3.97 15.55
#